data_AF-A0A0F9IBH8-F1
#
_entry.id   AF-A0A0F9IBH8-F1
#
_cell.length_a   1.000
_cell.length_b   1.000
_cell.length_c   1.000
_cell.angle_alpha   90.00
_cell.angle_beta   90.00
_cell.angle_gamma   90.00
#
_symmetry.space_group_name_H-M   'P 1'
#
loop_
_entity.id
_entity.type
_entity.pdbx_description
1 polymer ?
#
loop_
_entity_poly.entity_id
_entity_poly.type
_entity_poly.pdbx_seq_one_letter_code
_entity_poly.pdbx_strand_id
1 'polypeptide(L)'
;MYLYIATFPNDKKYIGITNNFKARKRKHRFLAKRGNVGYFYNAIRKYGWGNIKWNVSDGYNSWDDLCSAEITEIEMYNTHCYNFDSNGYNMTKGGDGTIGFTHSKKYKERLSKKWIGKNNPNYGKKLSTKQKLCMKKGRENRVLSQKEIDKQKANIPKGEKHHSAKLTQQKVNNIRKKYKNGGYTYRKLAQEYGVSETTVSRIVRGILWAN
;
A
#
# COMPACT_ATOMS: atom_id res chain seq x y z
N MET A 1 -10.23 -20.91 1.63
CA MET A 1 -11.08 -19.70 1.83
C MET A 1 -12.52 -20.16 1.96
N TYR A 2 -13.41 -19.46 2.65
CA TYR A 2 -14.71 -19.99 3.03
C TYR A 2 -15.86 -19.13 2.53
N LEU A 3 -16.88 -19.78 1.97
CA LEU A 3 -18.21 -19.21 1.80
C LEU A 3 -19.04 -19.58 3.03
N TYR A 4 -19.89 -18.67 3.51
CA TYR A 4 -20.82 -18.97 4.59
C TYR A 4 -22.18 -18.33 4.33
N ILE A 5 -23.20 -18.98 4.87
CA ILE A 5 -24.59 -18.57 4.81
C ILE A 5 -25.09 -18.38 6.25
N ALA A 6 -25.63 -17.21 6.54
CA ALA A 6 -26.32 -16.90 7.78
C ALA A 6 -27.83 -16.91 7.53
N THR A 7 -28.54 -17.87 8.11
CA THR A 7 -30.00 -18.01 8.01
C THR A 7 -30.66 -17.44 9.26
N PHE A 8 -31.62 -16.55 9.06
CA PHE A 8 -32.38 -15.87 10.12
C PHE A 8 -33.72 -16.57 10.40
N PRO A 9 -34.39 -16.28 11.53
CA PRO A 9 -35.68 -16.89 11.88
C PRO A 9 -36.83 -16.62 10.91
N ASN A 10 -36.70 -15.64 10.02
CA ASN A 10 -37.66 -15.32 8.97
C ASN A 10 -37.28 -15.94 7.62
N ASP A 11 -36.45 -16.97 7.63
CA ASP A 11 -35.89 -17.71 6.48
C ASP A 11 -35.03 -16.91 5.49
N LYS A 12 -34.89 -15.60 5.73
CA LYS A 12 -34.00 -14.73 4.96
C LYS A 12 -32.54 -15.06 5.24
N LYS A 13 -31.70 -14.87 4.22
CA LYS A 13 -30.30 -15.28 4.26
C LYS A 13 -29.34 -14.11 4.04
N TYR A 14 -28.12 -14.28 4.53
CA TYR A 14 -26.98 -13.46 4.18
C TYR A 14 -25.82 -14.36 3.78
N ILE A 15 -25.21 -14.05 2.64
CA ILE A 15 -24.12 -14.82 2.06
C ILE A 15 -22.86 -13.97 2.13
N GLY A 16 -21.75 -14.57 2.52
CA GLY A 16 -20.48 -13.87 2.50
C GLY A 16 -19.28 -14.79 2.39
N ILE A 17 -18.18 -14.21 1.95
CA ILE A 17 -16.90 -14.90 1.80
C ILE A 17 -15.85 -14.39 2.79
N THR A 18 -14.92 -15.26 3.21
CA THR A 18 -13.83 -14.90 4.12
C THR A 18 -12.70 -15.92 4.18
N ASN A 19 -11.49 -15.48 4.52
CA ASN A 19 -10.36 -16.39 4.79
C ASN A 19 -10.37 -16.94 6.23
N ASN A 20 -11.11 -16.31 7.15
CA ASN A 20 -11.18 -16.74 8.54
C ASN A 20 -12.59 -16.52 9.11
N PHE A 21 -13.40 -17.58 9.08
CA PHE A 21 -14.80 -17.52 9.50
C PHE A 21 -14.97 -17.12 10.97
N LYS A 22 -14.17 -17.68 11.90
CA LYS A 22 -14.24 -17.35 13.33
C LYS A 22 -14.02 -15.86 13.57
N ALA A 23 -12.98 -15.29 12.95
CA ALA A 23 -12.67 -13.86 13.07
C ALA A 23 -13.76 -12.99 12.43
N ARG A 24 -14.25 -13.37 11.24
CA ARG A 24 -15.32 -12.66 10.52
C ARG A 24 -16.62 -12.65 11.32
N LYS A 25 -17.02 -13.79 11.87
CA LYS A 25 -18.20 -13.95 12.73
C LYS A 25 -18.12 -13.06 13.97
N ARG A 26 -16.97 -13.03 14.67
CA ARG A 26 -16.74 -12.10 15.80
C ARG A 26 -16.86 -10.64 15.38
N LYS A 27 -16.29 -10.27 14.23
CA LYS A 27 -16.38 -8.91 13.68
C LYS A 27 -17.82 -8.51 13.39
N HIS A 28 -18.64 -9.41 12.84
CA HIS A 28 -20.05 -9.12 12.60
C HIS A 28 -20.81 -8.83 13.89
N ARG A 29 -20.62 -9.65 14.93
CA ARG A 29 -21.23 -9.40 16.26
C ARG A 29 -20.82 -8.05 16.82
N PHE A 30 -19.54 -7.69 16.72
CA PHE A 30 -19.01 -6.42 17.18
C PHE A 30 -19.61 -5.23 16.42
N LEU A 31 -19.64 -5.28 15.09
CA LEU A 31 -20.19 -4.21 14.24
C LEU A 31 -21.69 -4.03 14.44
N ALA A 32 -22.44 -5.12 14.63
CA ALA A 32 -23.86 -5.06 14.97
C ALA A 32 -24.07 -4.29 16.29
N LYS A 33 -23.29 -4.60 17.33
CA LYS A 33 -23.34 -3.90 18.64
C LYS A 33 -22.98 -2.42 18.56
N ARG A 34 -22.08 -2.04 17.64
CA ARG A 34 -21.68 -0.63 17.43
C ARG A 34 -22.68 0.19 16.61
N GLY A 35 -23.81 -0.38 16.23
CA GLY A 35 -24.85 0.34 15.48
C GLY A 35 -24.54 0.56 14.01
N ASN A 36 -23.75 -0.32 13.37
CA ASN A 36 -23.63 -0.28 11.91
C ASN A 36 -25.03 -0.42 11.26
N VAL A 37 -25.31 0.44 10.27
CA VAL A 37 -26.65 0.64 9.69
C VAL A 37 -27.01 -0.30 8.55
N GLY A 38 -26.10 -1.19 8.12
CA GLY A 38 -26.38 -2.13 7.03
C GLY A 38 -27.47 -3.16 7.37
N TYR A 39 -28.25 -3.58 6.37
CA TYR A 39 -29.41 -4.48 6.54
C TYR A 39 -29.08 -5.76 7.32
N PHE A 40 -27.94 -6.40 7.03
CA PHE A 40 -27.48 -7.57 7.76
C PHE A 40 -27.27 -7.31 9.26
N TYR A 41 -26.71 -6.16 9.63
CA TYR A 41 -26.48 -5.78 11.03
C TYR A 41 -27.78 -5.40 11.72
N ASN A 42 -28.70 -4.75 11.00
CA ASN A 42 -30.06 -4.49 11.50
C ASN A 42 -30.78 -5.80 11.80
N ALA A 43 -30.68 -6.80 10.92
CA ALA A 43 -31.24 -8.13 11.13
C ALA A 43 -30.62 -8.85 12.34
N ILE A 44 -29.29 -8.79 12.50
CA ILE A 44 -28.61 -9.35 13.69
C ILE A 44 -29.18 -8.75 14.98
N ARG A 45 -29.39 -7.43 15.02
CA ARG A 45 -29.95 -6.75 16.21
C ARG A 45 -31.42 -7.11 16.42
N LYS A 46 -32.21 -7.18 15.33
CA LYS A 46 -33.64 -7.48 15.38
C LYS A 46 -33.92 -8.90 15.88
N TYR A 47 -33.25 -9.91 15.31
CA TYR A 47 -33.54 -11.31 15.58
C TYR A 47 -32.69 -11.92 16.69
N GLY A 48 -31.61 -11.23 17.09
CA GLY A 48 -30.69 -11.70 18.13
C GLY A 48 -29.63 -12.65 17.60
N TRP A 49 -28.41 -12.50 18.10
CA TRP A 49 -27.23 -13.24 17.63
C TRP A 49 -27.33 -14.77 17.79
N GLY A 50 -28.00 -15.24 18.85
CA GLY A 50 -28.16 -16.67 19.15
C GLY A 50 -29.10 -17.39 18.19
N ASN A 51 -29.96 -16.65 17.48
CA ASN A 51 -31.00 -17.21 16.61
C ASN A 51 -30.58 -17.33 15.14
N ILE A 52 -29.30 -17.04 14.84
CA ILE A 52 -28.77 -17.09 13.48
C ILE A 52 -28.09 -18.45 13.29
N LYS A 53 -28.56 -19.22 12.31
CA LYS A 53 -27.92 -20.47 11.89
C LYS A 53 -26.80 -20.17 10.90
N TRP A 54 -25.65 -20.79 11.07
CA TRP A 54 -24.46 -20.53 10.27
C TRP A 54 -24.01 -21.80 9.56
N ASN A 55 -24.05 -21.79 8.24
CA ASN A 55 -23.52 -22.87 7.40
C ASN A 55 -22.25 -22.36 6.73
N VAL A 56 -21.19 -23.17 6.72
CA VAL A 56 -19.88 -22.79 6.17
C VAL A 56 -19.45 -23.89 5.21
N SER A 57 -18.93 -23.51 4.05
CA SER A 57 -18.42 -24.48 3.08
C SER A 57 -17.13 -25.15 3.56
N ASP A 58 -16.82 -26.31 2.98
CA ASP A 58 -15.57 -27.05 3.24
C ASP A 58 -14.31 -26.30 2.77
N GLY A 59 -14.51 -25.26 1.95
CA GLY A 59 -13.50 -24.30 1.55
C GLY A 59 -13.20 -24.34 0.06
N TYR A 60 -12.71 -23.20 -0.43
CA TYR A 60 -12.32 -22.96 -1.80
C TYR A 60 -10.81 -22.71 -1.88
N ASN A 61 -10.18 -23.26 -2.91
CA ASN A 61 -8.76 -23.12 -3.20
C ASN A 61 -8.45 -21.93 -4.12
N SER A 62 -9.40 -21.53 -4.96
CA SER A 62 -9.32 -20.35 -5.82
C SER A 62 -10.22 -19.24 -5.31
N TRP A 63 -9.77 -18.00 -5.47
CA TRP A 63 -10.56 -16.82 -5.13
C TRP A 63 -11.66 -16.57 -6.17
N ASP A 64 -11.39 -16.85 -7.44
CA ASP A 64 -12.34 -16.67 -8.53
C ASP A 64 -13.50 -17.66 -8.40
N ASP A 65 -13.21 -18.91 -7.99
CA ASP A 65 -14.23 -19.92 -7.71
C ASP A 65 -15.08 -19.51 -6.50
N LEU A 66 -14.46 -18.95 -5.47
CA LEU A 66 -15.16 -18.46 -4.27
C LEU A 66 -16.09 -17.27 -4.59
N CYS A 67 -15.61 -16.32 -5.39
CA CYS A 67 -16.41 -15.18 -5.83
C CYS A 67 -17.57 -15.62 -6.73
N SER A 68 -17.30 -16.52 -7.68
CA SER A 68 -18.33 -17.11 -8.55
C SER A 68 -19.39 -17.82 -7.73
N ALA A 69 -18.98 -18.64 -6.75
CA ALA A 69 -19.91 -19.29 -5.83
C ALA A 69 -20.72 -18.28 -5.02
N GLU A 70 -20.12 -17.20 -4.51
CA GLU A 70 -20.85 -16.15 -3.78
C GLU A 70 -21.94 -15.52 -4.64
N ILE A 71 -21.62 -15.19 -5.90
CA ILE A 71 -22.59 -14.60 -6.85
C ILE A 71 -23.73 -15.59 -7.11
N THR A 72 -23.41 -16.84 -7.45
CA THR A 72 -24.41 -17.89 -7.72
C THR A 72 -25.33 -18.09 -6.53
N GLU A 73 -24.79 -18.15 -5.32
CA GLU A 73 -25.56 -18.32 -4.08
C GLU A 73 -26.46 -17.10 -3.81
N ILE A 74 -25.94 -15.87 -4.02
CA ILE A 74 -26.71 -14.64 -3.80
C ILE A 74 -27.92 -14.58 -4.73
N GLU A 75 -27.71 -14.96 -5.99
CA GLU A 75 -28.73 -15.02 -7.03
C GLU A 75 -29.74 -16.13 -6.75
N MET A 76 -29.26 -17.36 -6.54
CA MET A 76 -30.09 -18.54 -6.27
C MET A 76 -31.03 -18.35 -5.07
N TYR A 77 -30.54 -17.74 -3.99
CA TYR A 77 -31.36 -17.48 -2.80
C TYR A 77 -32.05 -16.11 -2.80
N ASN A 78 -31.93 -15.33 -3.88
CA ASN A 78 -32.47 -13.98 -4.01
C ASN A 78 -32.16 -13.07 -2.80
N THR A 79 -30.91 -13.07 -2.34
CA THR A 79 -30.54 -12.42 -1.07
C THR A 79 -30.19 -10.94 -1.16
N HIS A 80 -30.13 -10.41 -2.38
CA HIS A 80 -29.82 -9.01 -2.62
C HIS A 80 -30.97 -8.12 -2.12
N CYS A 81 -30.70 -7.25 -1.15
CA CYS A 81 -31.73 -6.55 -0.37
C CYS A 81 -32.57 -5.54 -1.16
N TYR A 82 -32.11 -5.13 -2.35
CA TYR A 82 -32.83 -4.20 -3.21
C TYR A 82 -33.72 -4.89 -4.25
N ASN A 83 -33.75 -6.22 -4.27
CA ASN A 83 -34.70 -6.95 -5.10
C ASN A 83 -36.11 -6.79 -4.51
N PHE A 84 -37.11 -6.64 -5.38
CA PHE A 84 -38.49 -6.36 -4.97
C PHE A 84 -39.05 -7.43 -4.02
N ASP A 85 -38.71 -8.69 -4.28
CA ASP A 85 -39.09 -9.89 -3.55
C ASP A 85 -37.92 -10.46 -2.72
N SER A 86 -36.99 -9.60 -2.28
CA SER A 86 -35.74 -10.03 -1.65
C SER A 86 -35.94 -10.95 -0.44
N ASN A 87 -35.25 -12.08 -0.47
CA ASN A 87 -35.16 -13.07 0.59
C ASN A 87 -33.84 -13.00 1.37
N GLY A 88 -33.20 -11.82 1.42
CA GLY A 88 -31.96 -11.70 2.17
C GLY A 88 -31.52 -10.30 2.55
N TYR A 89 -30.24 -10.22 2.92
CA TYR A 89 -29.62 -9.03 3.51
C TYR A 89 -28.33 -8.59 2.82
N ASN A 90 -27.99 -9.20 1.68
CA ASN A 90 -26.81 -8.83 0.88
C ASN A 90 -27.03 -7.47 0.25
N MET A 91 -26.12 -6.52 0.50
CA MET A 91 -26.23 -5.17 -0.08
C MET A 91 -25.56 -5.05 -1.45
N THR A 92 -24.79 -6.05 -1.84
CA THR A 92 -24.12 -6.15 -3.14
C THR A 92 -24.56 -7.46 -3.80
N LYS A 93 -24.41 -7.56 -5.13
CA LYS A 93 -24.71 -8.78 -5.89
C LYS A 93 -23.61 -9.85 -5.77
N GLY A 94 -22.58 -9.62 -4.93
CA GLY A 94 -21.39 -10.47 -4.85
C GLY A 94 -20.25 -9.98 -5.77
N GLY A 95 -19.09 -10.62 -5.66
CA GLY A 95 -17.91 -10.31 -6.50
C GLY A 95 -17.06 -9.12 -6.03
N ASP A 96 -17.57 -8.33 -5.08
CA ASP A 96 -16.88 -7.15 -4.50
C ASP A 96 -15.86 -7.50 -3.40
N GLY A 97 -15.32 -8.71 -3.45
CA GLY A 97 -14.27 -9.13 -2.54
C GLY A 97 -13.12 -8.13 -2.52
N THR A 98 -12.98 -7.38 -1.41
CA THR A 98 -12.06 -6.22 -1.30
C THR A 98 -10.57 -6.61 -1.42
N ILE A 99 -10.28 -7.91 -1.44
CA ILE A 99 -8.93 -8.46 -1.62
C ILE A 99 -8.72 -8.70 -3.10
N GLY A 100 -7.83 -7.93 -3.74
CA GLY A 100 -7.53 -8.02 -5.18
C GLY A 100 -8.21 -6.96 -6.06
N PHE A 101 -9.12 -6.15 -5.49
CA PHE A 101 -9.75 -5.04 -6.22
C PHE A 101 -8.70 -4.01 -6.68
N THR A 102 -8.39 -4.05 -7.96
CA THR A 102 -7.46 -3.11 -8.59
C THR A 102 -8.28 -2.02 -9.27
N HIS A 103 -8.21 -0.80 -8.74
CA HIS A 103 -8.84 0.35 -9.39
C HIS A 103 -8.42 0.45 -10.87
N SER A 104 -9.39 0.76 -11.73
CA SER A 104 -9.14 1.01 -13.15
C SER A 104 -8.05 2.08 -13.35
N LYS A 105 -7.29 2.00 -14.45
CA LYS A 105 -6.26 2.99 -14.78
C LYS A 105 -6.82 4.42 -14.75
N LYS A 106 -8.00 4.62 -15.35
CA LYS A 106 -8.74 5.91 -15.34
C LYS A 106 -9.03 6.43 -13.94
N TYR A 107 -9.41 5.55 -13.00
CA TYR A 107 -9.64 5.93 -11.61
C TYR A 107 -8.34 6.29 -10.89
N LYS A 108 -7.28 5.50 -11.08
CA LYS A 108 -5.94 5.78 -10.53
C LYS A 108 -5.40 7.12 -11.02
N GLU A 109 -5.54 7.41 -12.31
CA GLU A 109 -5.17 8.69 -12.91
C GLU A 109 -5.99 9.85 -12.33
N ARG A 110 -7.30 9.69 -12.17
CA ARG A 110 -8.15 10.71 -11.54
C ARG A 110 -7.70 11.02 -10.11
N LEU A 111 -7.42 9.99 -9.31
CA LEU A 111 -6.88 10.17 -7.97
C LEU A 111 -5.51 10.85 -8.00
N SER A 112 -4.61 10.41 -8.86
CA SER A 112 -3.28 11.02 -9.03
C SER A 112 -3.38 12.52 -9.32
N LYS A 113 -4.22 12.90 -10.29
CA LYS A 113 -4.47 14.31 -10.67
C LYS A 113 -4.99 15.16 -9.52
N LYS A 114 -5.73 14.59 -8.56
CA LYS A 114 -6.27 15.31 -7.40
C LYS A 114 -5.18 15.73 -6.40
N TRP A 115 -4.08 14.99 -6.30
CA TRP A 115 -3.06 15.20 -5.27
C TRP A 115 -1.79 15.92 -5.77
N ILE A 116 -1.75 16.28 -7.04
CA ILE A 116 -0.58 16.91 -7.68
C ILE A 116 -0.85 18.39 -7.97
N GLY A 117 0.18 19.22 -7.81
CA GLY A 117 0.15 20.63 -8.18
C GLY A 117 -1.00 21.40 -7.50
N LYS A 118 -1.63 22.31 -8.26
CA LYS A 118 -2.71 23.19 -7.80
C LYS A 118 -3.95 22.45 -7.26
N ASN A 119 -4.16 21.20 -7.66
CA ASN A 119 -5.30 20.40 -7.21
C ASN A 119 -5.13 19.86 -5.79
N ASN A 120 -3.88 19.77 -5.31
CA ASN A 120 -3.61 19.29 -3.96
C ASN A 120 -4.29 20.24 -2.94
N PRO A 121 -5.11 19.73 -2.00
CA PRO A 121 -5.79 20.56 -1.00
C PRO A 121 -4.86 21.41 -0.12
N ASN A 122 -3.57 21.05 -0.06
CA ASN A 122 -2.52 21.76 0.65
C ASN A 122 -1.61 22.59 -0.28
N TYR A 123 -1.91 22.67 -1.57
CA TYR A 123 -1.15 23.50 -2.50
C TYR A 123 -1.19 24.97 -2.08
N GLY A 124 -0.02 25.61 -2.03
CA GLY A 124 0.12 27.01 -1.64
C GLY A 124 -0.11 27.31 -0.15
N LYS A 125 -0.58 26.35 0.66
CA LYS A 125 -0.78 26.55 2.09
C LYS A 125 0.56 26.52 2.83
N LYS A 126 0.80 27.53 3.67
CA LYS A 126 1.96 27.58 4.56
C LYS A 126 1.60 26.95 5.90
N LEU A 127 2.55 26.22 6.48
CA LEU A 127 2.42 25.70 7.85
C LEU A 127 2.38 26.86 8.85
N SER A 128 1.50 26.73 9.86
CA SER A 128 1.43 27.68 10.96
C SER A 128 2.68 27.63 11.83
N THR A 129 2.93 28.69 12.61
CA THR A 129 4.03 28.75 13.58
C THR A 129 3.95 27.58 14.58
N LYS A 130 2.75 27.29 15.09
CA LYS A 130 2.49 26.14 15.97
C LYS A 130 2.86 24.81 15.31
N GLN A 131 2.46 24.59 14.05
CA GLN A 131 2.80 23.37 13.32
C GLN A 131 4.31 23.22 13.13
N LYS A 132 5.00 24.30 12.72
CA LYS A 132 6.46 24.32 12.59
C LYS A 132 7.15 23.98 13.91
N LEU A 133 6.68 24.55 15.03
CA LEU A 133 7.23 24.28 16.35
C LEU A 133 7.04 22.81 16.77
N CYS A 134 5.86 22.24 16.56
CA CYS A 134 5.62 20.83 16.84
C CYS A 134 6.55 19.91 16.03
N MET A 135 6.76 20.21 14.74
CA MET A 135 7.69 19.45 13.90
C MET A 135 9.15 19.59 14.37
N LYS A 136 9.55 20.79 14.82
CA LYS A 136 10.88 21.02 15.39
C LYS A 136 11.10 20.18 16.65
N LYS A 137 10.18 20.26 17.62
CA LYS A 137 10.23 19.45 18.86
C LYS A 137 10.28 17.95 18.57
N GLY A 138 9.47 17.47 17.62
CA GLY A 138 9.48 16.06 17.21
C GLY A 138 10.82 15.60 16.62
N ARG A 139 11.56 16.49 15.95
CA ARG A 139 12.92 16.20 15.45
C ARG A 139 13.95 16.19 16.58
N GLU A 140 13.88 17.16 17.49
CA GLU A 140 14.78 17.25 18.64
C GLU A 140 14.62 16.04 19.58
N ASN A 141 13.40 15.57 19.77
CA ASN A 141 13.12 14.35 20.56
C ASN A 141 13.55 13.06 19.86
N ARG A 142 13.89 13.12 18.57
CA ARG A 142 14.41 11.97 17.82
C ARG A 142 15.94 11.95 17.92
N VAL A 143 16.44 11.72 19.14
CA VAL A 143 17.86 11.47 19.36
C VAL A 143 18.15 10.03 18.92
N LEU A 144 18.73 9.88 17.73
CA LEU A 144 19.20 8.59 17.24
C LEU A 144 20.49 8.21 17.98
N SER A 145 20.61 6.95 18.36
CA SER A 145 21.86 6.40 18.87
C SER A 145 22.93 6.38 17.77
N GLN A 146 24.21 6.41 18.16
CA GLN A 146 25.33 6.32 17.21
C GLN A 146 25.20 5.08 16.31
N LYS A 147 24.77 3.94 16.87
CA LYS A 147 24.53 2.69 16.14
C LYS A 147 23.47 2.84 15.04
N GLU A 148 22.40 3.58 15.29
CA GLU A 148 21.36 3.83 14.28
C GLU A 148 21.84 4.76 13.18
N ILE A 149 22.65 5.77 13.52
CA ILE A 149 23.29 6.67 12.56
C ILE A 149 24.22 5.87 11.64
N ASP A 150 25.06 5.00 12.18
CA ASP A 150 26.01 4.21 11.42
C ASP A 150 25.30 3.21 10.50
N LYS A 151 24.24 2.55 11.01
CA LYS A 151 23.38 1.68 10.19
C LYS A 151 22.73 2.43 9.03
N GLN A 152 22.23 3.65 9.25
CA GLN A 152 21.67 4.47 8.19
C GLN A 152 22.75 4.86 7.16
N LYS A 153 23.94 5.27 7.60
CA LYS A 153 25.07 5.61 6.71
C LYS A 153 25.55 4.41 5.88
N ALA A 154 25.53 3.20 6.45
CA ALA A 154 25.92 1.98 5.76
C ALA A 154 24.93 1.60 4.63
N ASN A 155 23.64 1.91 4.80
CA ASN A 155 22.59 1.60 3.82
C ASN A 155 22.49 2.60 2.66
N ILE A 156 23.24 3.69 2.68
CA ILE A 156 23.28 4.64 1.56
C ILE A 156 24.09 4.00 0.43
N PRO A 157 23.50 3.76 -0.76
CA PRO A 157 24.26 3.22 -1.88
C PRO A 157 25.33 4.23 -2.32
N LYS A 158 26.58 3.78 -2.39
CA LYS A 158 27.76 4.59 -2.75
C LYS A 158 28.35 4.14 -4.07
N GLY A 159 29.05 5.07 -4.74
CA GLY A 159 29.71 4.79 -6.01
C GLY A 159 28.73 4.28 -7.06
N GLU A 160 29.07 3.17 -7.71
CA GLU A 160 28.29 2.59 -8.82
C GLU A 160 26.96 1.97 -8.37
N LYS A 161 26.80 1.69 -7.08
CA LYS A 161 25.54 1.18 -6.53
C LYS A 161 24.45 2.24 -6.47
N HIS A 162 24.80 3.52 -6.59
CA HIS A 162 23.83 4.61 -6.57
C HIS A 162 23.10 4.68 -7.92
N HIS A 163 21.77 4.67 -7.91
CA HIS A 163 20.97 4.61 -9.14
C HIS A 163 21.19 5.78 -10.13
N SER A 164 21.66 6.93 -9.62
CA SER A 164 22.05 8.09 -10.44
C SER A 164 23.56 8.22 -10.68
N ALA A 165 24.36 7.17 -10.43
CA ALA A 165 25.80 7.21 -10.64
C ALA A 165 26.15 7.34 -12.12
N LYS A 166 26.94 8.37 -12.47
CA LYS A 166 27.43 8.57 -13.84
C LYS A 166 28.68 7.75 -14.17
N LEU A 167 29.41 7.32 -13.13
CA LEU A 167 30.68 6.62 -13.25
C LEU A 167 30.54 5.19 -12.71
N THR A 168 31.28 4.26 -13.29
CA THR A 168 31.49 2.90 -12.79
C THR A 168 32.89 2.79 -12.19
N GLN A 169 33.16 1.73 -11.41
CA GLN A 169 34.50 1.49 -10.86
C GLN A 169 35.56 1.40 -11.96
N GLN A 170 35.22 0.81 -13.11
CA GLN A 170 36.10 0.75 -14.28
C GLN A 170 36.43 2.13 -14.84
N LYS A 171 35.44 3.03 -14.98
CA LYS A 171 35.66 4.41 -15.44
C LYS A 171 36.53 5.19 -14.46
N VAL A 172 36.31 5.02 -13.16
CA VAL A 172 37.14 5.61 -12.10
C VAL A 172 38.59 5.16 -12.19
N ASN A 173 38.83 3.86 -12.42
CA ASN A 173 40.18 3.33 -12.61
C ASN A 173 40.85 3.90 -13.88
N ASN A 174 40.09 4.07 -14.96
CA ASN A 174 40.59 4.66 -16.20
C ASN A 174 40.95 6.14 -16.01
N ILE A 175 40.15 6.91 -15.27
CA ILE A 175 40.47 8.31 -14.91
C ILE A 175 41.81 8.38 -14.17
N ARG A 176 42.02 7.51 -13.16
CA ARG A 176 43.27 7.46 -12.39
C ARG A 176 44.48 7.09 -13.27
N LYS A 177 44.33 6.06 -14.13
CA LYS A 177 45.39 5.63 -15.06
C LYS A 177 45.75 6.72 -16.07
N LYS A 178 44.74 7.33 -16.72
CA LYS A 178 44.96 8.40 -17.71
C LYS A 178 45.65 9.61 -17.10
N TYR A 179 45.27 9.99 -15.88
CA TYR A 179 45.95 11.09 -15.19
C TYR A 179 47.40 10.72 -14.82
N LYS A 180 47.64 9.51 -14.30
CA LYS A 180 48.97 9.02 -13.91
C LYS A 180 49.94 8.92 -15.09
N ASN A 181 49.46 8.50 -16.26
CA ASN A 181 50.27 8.35 -17.48
C ASN A 181 50.66 9.71 -18.11
N GLY A 182 50.23 10.84 -17.53
CA GLY A 182 50.50 12.17 -18.06
C GLY A 182 49.64 12.54 -19.27
N GLY A 183 49.66 13.82 -19.66
CA GLY A 183 48.97 14.32 -20.87
C GLY A 183 47.46 14.56 -20.75
N TYR A 184 46.86 14.36 -19.57
CA TYR A 184 45.46 14.65 -19.30
C TYR A 184 45.30 15.62 -18.13
N THR A 185 44.58 16.72 -18.35
CA THR A 185 44.16 17.63 -17.30
C THR A 185 42.84 17.17 -16.67
N TYR A 186 42.52 17.65 -15.47
CA TYR A 186 41.21 17.39 -14.85
C TYR A 186 40.05 17.84 -15.74
N ARG A 187 40.20 18.97 -16.44
CA ARG A 187 39.24 19.48 -17.43
C ARG A 187 38.98 18.51 -18.57
N LYS A 188 40.04 17.98 -19.19
CA LYS A 188 39.91 17.04 -20.32
C LYS A 188 39.20 15.75 -19.89
N LEU A 189 39.55 15.22 -18.72
CA LEU A 189 38.90 14.04 -18.15
C LEU A 189 37.44 14.33 -17.74
N ALA A 190 37.16 15.50 -17.17
CA ALA A 190 35.82 15.90 -16.78
C ALA A 190 34.89 15.95 -17.99
N GLN A 191 35.35 16.55 -19.10
CA GLN A 191 34.62 16.60 -20.36
C GLN A 191 34.42 15.20 -20.95
N GLU A 192 35.47 14.37 -20.99
CA GLU A 192 35.41 13.02 -21.53
C GLU A 192 34.40 12.13 -20.79
N TYR A 193 34.36 12.22 -19.45
CA TYR A 193 33.52 11.37 -18.61
C TYR A 193 32.19 12.02 -18.19
N GLY A 194 31.88 13.23 -18.66
CA GLY A 194 30.61 13.91 -18.37
C GLY A 194 30.39 14.28 -16.90
N VAL A 195 31.48 14.62 -16.19
CA VAL A 195 31.49 14.98 -14.77
C VAL A 195 32.18 16.32 -14.55
N SER A 196 32.13 16.88 -13.34
CA SER A 196 32.85 18.12 -13.03
C SER A 196 34.35 17.87 -12.77
N GLU A 197 35.17 18.90 -13.00
CA GLU A 197 36.61 18.86 -12.70
C GLU A 197 36.89 18.53 -11.23
N THR A 198 36.07 19.07 -10.32
CA THR A 198 36.14 18.78 -8.88
C THR A 198 35.93 17.29 -8.58
N THR A 199 35.00 16.63 -9.30
CA THR A 199 34.77 15.20 -9.16
C THR A 199 36.00 14.40 -9.61
N VAL A 200 36.59 14.76 -10.75
CA VAL A 200 37.84 14.15 -11.24
C VAL A 200 38.97 14.34 -10.23
N SER A 201 39.17 15.57 -9.74
CA SER A 201 40.19 15.89 -8.73
C SER A 201 40.02 15.06 -7.46
N ARG A 202 38.78 14.86 -6.97
CA ARG A 202 38.51 14.04 -5.78
C ARG A 202 38.72 12.55 -6.03
N ILE A 203 38.45 12.06 -7.25
CA ILE A 203 38.72 10.68 -7.66
C ILE A 203 40.23 10.40 -7.70
N VAL A 204 40.99 11.31 -8.29
CA VAL A 204 42.45 11.22 -8.41
C VAL A 204 43.12 11.26 -7.04
N ARG A 205 42.64 12.15 -6.14
CA ARG A 205 43.13 12.24 -4.75
C ARG A 205 42.63 11.12 -3.81
N GLY A 206 41.79 10.20 -4.30
CA GLY A 206 41.24 9.12 -3.47
C GLY A 206 40.19 9.56 -2.43
N ILE A 207 39.71 10.81 -2.49
CA ILE A 207 38.69 11.34 -1.58
C ILE A 207 37.30 10.80 -1.97
N LEU A 208 37.02 10.73 -3.27
CA LEU A 208 35.80 10.14 -3.81
C LEU A 208 36.15 8.79 -4.44
N TRP A 209 35.30 7.78 -4.26
CA TRP A 209 35.58 6.39 -4.66
C TRP A 209 36.86 5.85 -4.01
N ALA A 210 37.01 6.06 -2.70
CA ALA A 210 38.06 5.42 -1.92
C ALA A 210 37.93 3.89 -2.08
N ASN A 211 39.07 3.22 -2.28
CA ASN A 211 39.14 1.77 -2.29
C ASN A 211 38.88 1.20 -0.89
#